data_AF-A0A2X3EXW4-F1
#
_entry.id   AF-A0A2X3EXW4-F1
#
_cell.length_a   1.000
_cell.length_b   1.000
_cell.length_c   1.000
_cell.angle_alpha   90.00
_cell.angle_beta   90.00
_cell.angle_gamma   90.00
#
_symmetry.space_group_name_H-M   'P 1'
#
loop_
_entity.id
_entity.type
_entity.pdbx_description
1 polymer ?
#
loop_
_entity_poly.entity_id
_entity_poly.type
_entity_poly.pdbx_seq_one_letter_code
_entity_poly.pdbx_strand_id
1 'polypeptide(L)'
;MFCRRPRLRGRDRRVGSWAAEALARTGIGAITLIDMDDVCVTNTNRQIHALSGNVGLAKAEVMAERIRLINPECRVTVVDDFVTRKTWRNILASA
;
A
#
# COMPACT_ATOMS: atom_id res chain seq x y z
N MET A 1 -3.76 2.02 -4.06
CA MET A 1 -4.46 0.71 -3.91
C MET A 1 -3.93 0.01 -2.66
N PHE A 2 -4.62 0.15 -1.52
CA PHE A 2 -5.30 -0.93 -0.79
C PHE A 2 -6.39 -0.37 0.16
N CYS A 3 -7.60 -0.17 -0.35
CA CYS A 3 -8.73 0.17 0.52
C CYS A 3 -9.16 -1.05 1.36
N ARG A 4 -9.03 -0.98 2.69
CA ARG A 4 -9.76 -1.84 3.64
C ARG A 4 -11.11 -1.19 3.98
N ARG A 5 -12.16 -2.00 4.20
CA ARG A 5 -13.42 -1.49 4.75
C ARG A 5 -13.28 -1.35 6.28
N PRO A 6 -13.67 -0.22 6.91
CA PRO A 6 -13.49 0.03 8.35
C PRO A 6 -14.05 -1.04 9.29
N ARG A 7 -15.07 -1.80 8.85
CA ARG A 7 -15.80 -2.78 9.69
C ARG A 7 -15.20 -4.20 9.71
N LEU A 8 -14.08 -4.46 9.02
CA LEU A 8 -13.48 -5.81 8.96
C LEU A 8 -12.05 -5.78 9.50
N ARG A 9 -11.91 -5.70 10.83
CA ARG A 9 -10.64 -6.03 11.51
C ARG A 9 -10.29 -7.50 11.22
N GLY A 10 -9.04 -7.78 10.88
CA GLY A 10 -8.50 -9.12 10.59
C GLY A 10 -8.51 -9.60 9.12
N ARG A 11 -9.18 -8.92 8.18
CA ARG A 11 -9.12 -9.29 6.74
C ARG A 11 -8.23 -8.35 5.94
N ASP A 12 -6.95 -8.67 5.96
CA ASP A 12 -5.93 -8.00 5.17
C ASP A 12 -6.07 -8.36 3.67
N ARG A 13 -6.05 -7.36 2.79
CA ARG A 13 -6.12 -7.59 1.34
C ARG A 13 -4.72 -7.94 0.84
N ARG A 14 -4.60 -9.03 0.09
CA ARG A 14 -3.31 -9.69 -0.19
C ARG A 14 -2.72 -9.30 -1.55
N VAL A 15 -3.56 -8.79 -2.46
CA VAL A 15 -3.24 -8.69 -3.90
C VAL A 15 -2.51 -7.39 -4.29
N GLY A 16 -2.92 -6.27 -3.71
CA GLY A 16 -2.40 -4.94 -4.04
C GLY A 16 -0.90 -4.72 -3.82
N SER A 17 -0.21 -5.53 -3.02
CA SER A 17 1.24 -5.38 -2.81
C SER A 17 2.00 -5.84 -4.05
N TRP A 18 1.51 -6.92 -4.65
CA TRP A 18 2.00 -7.44 -5.94
C TRP A 18 1.56 -6.54 -7.10
N ALA A 19 0.34 -5.99 -7.04
CA ALA A 19 -0.11 -5.03 -8.05
C ALA A 19 0.76 -3.76 -8.03
N ALA A 20 1.02 -3.18 -6.86
CA ALA A 20 1.87 -2.00 -6.72
C ALA A 20 3.30 -2.26 -7.21
N GLU A 21 3.88 -3.42 -6.87
CA GLU A 21 5.17 -3.86 -7.40
C GLU A 21 5.18 -3.95 -8.94
N ALA A 22 4.16 -4.57 -9.52
CA ALA A 22 4.04 -4.73 -10.98
C ALA A 22 3.89 -3.37 -11.69
N LEU A 23 3.11 -2.44 -11.12
CA LEU A 23 2.97 -1.08 -11.63
C LEU A 23 4.31 -0.33 -11.60
N ALA A 24 5.07 -0.44 -10.51
CA ALA A 24 6.39 0.17 -10.41
C ALA A 24 7.35 -0.37 -11.48
N ARG A 25 7.35 -1.69 -11.70
CA ARG A 25 8.22 -2.37 -12.69
C ARG A 25 7.80 -2.18 -14.14
N THR A 26 6.61 -1.65 -14.40
CA THR A 26 6.10 -1.36 -15.75
C THR A 26 6.22 0.12 -16.11
N GLY A 27 6.89 0.93 -15.28
CA GLY A 27 7.18 2.33 -15.58
C GLY A 27 6.00 3.27 -15.36
N ILE A 28 5.02 2.90 -14.53
CA ILE A 28 3.98 3.84 -14.10
C ILE A 28 4.62 4.97 -13.30
N GLY A 29 4.48 6.21 -13.79
CA GLY A 29 5.16 7.38 -13.23
C GLY A 29 4.53 7.96 -11.95
N ALA A 30 3.32 7.55 -11.58
CA ALA A 30 2.67 7.98 -10.35
C ALA A 30 1.83 6.86 -9.73
N ILE A 31 2.07 6.55 -8.45
CA ILE A 31 1.37 5.50 -7.71
C ILE A 31 0.90 6.03 -6.35
N THR A 32 -0.40 5.96 -6.10
CA THR A 32 -0.99 6.31 -4.80
C THR A 32 -1.31 5.05 -4.00
N LEU A 33 -0.63 4.87 -2.87
CA LEU A 33 -0.85 3.81 -1.90
C LEU A 33 -1.78 4.33 -0.81
N ILE A 34 -2.78 3.52 -0.48
CA ILE A 34 -3.77 3.86 0.55
C ILE A 34 -3.85 2.62 1.41
N ASP A 35 -3.41 2.68 2.67
CA ASP A 35 -3.50 1.60 3.65
C ASP A 35 -3.18 2.18 5.04
N MET A 36 -3.81 1.66 6.09
CA MET A 36 -3.61 2.07 7.50
C MET A 36 -3.16 0.88 8.37
N ASP A 37 -2.93 -0.29 7.77
CA ASP A 37 -2.46 -1.45 8.51
C ASP A 37 -0.92 -1.50 8.58
N ASP A 38 -0.41 -2.02 9.68
CA ASP A 38 1.01 -2.35 9.86
C ASP A 38 1.34 -3.74 9.31
N VAL A 39 2.61 -3.93 8.96
CA VAL A 39 3.17 -5.22 8.56
C VAL A 39 3.14 -6.17 9.76
N CYS A 40 2.48 -7.33 9.62
CA CYS A 40 2.45 -8.38 10.63
C CYS A 40 3.23 -9.62 10.15
N VAL A 41 3.86 -10.36 11.07
CA VAL A 41 4.52 -11.64 10.76
C VAL A 41 3.59 -12.64 10.05
N THR A 42 2.29 -12.58 10.35
CA THR A 42 1.31 -13.46 9.68
C THR A 42 1.12 -13.14 8.19
N ASN A 43 1.67 -12.04 7.69
CA ASN A 43 1.62 -11.62 6.30
C ASN A 43 2.72 -12.22 5.42
N THR A 44 3.77 -12.79 6.00
CA THR A 44 4.95 -13.30 5.28
C THR A 44 4.60 -14.31 4.18
N ASN A 45 3.53 -15.11 4.36
CA ASN A 45 3.14 -16.11 3.36
C ASN A 45 2.47 -15.54 2.08
N ARG A 46 2.30 -14.22 1.95
CA ARG A 46 1.43 -13.66 0.90
C ARG A 46 1.62 -12.18 0.54
N GLN A 47 2.40 -11.41 1.28
CA GLN A 47 2.65 -10.00 1.00
C GLN A 47 4.14 -9.74 0.85
N ILE A 48 4.51 -9.07 -0.25
CA ILE A 48 5.90 -8.87 -0.67
C ILE A 48 6.72 -8.01 0.32
N HIS A 49 6.08 -7.12 1.07
CA HIS A 49 6.72 -6.23 2.04
C HIS A 49 6.90 -6.86 3.43
N ALA A 50 6.37 -8.07 3.66
CA ALA A 50 6.40 -8.75 4.96
C ALA A 50 7.72 -9.50 5.19
N LEU A 51 8.82 -8.74 5.19
CA LEU A 51 10.19 -9.22 5.43
C LEU A 51 10.61 -8.99 6.88
N SER A 52 11.57 -9.79 7.35
CA SER A 52 12.25 -9.55 8.62
C SER A 52 12.86 -8.15 8.62
N GLY A 53 12.54 -7.35 9.64
CA GLY A 53 12.93 -5.93 9.72
C GLY A 53 11.79 -4.95 9.43
N ASN A 54 10.75 -5.36 8.71
CA ASN A 54 9.61 -4.49 8.38
C ASN A 54 8.40 -4.67 9.30
N VAL A 55 8.41 -5.70 10.16
CA VAL A 55 7.29 -6.01 11.06
C VAL A 55 7.04 -4.85 12.02
N GLY A 56 5.78 -4.40 12.09
CA GLY A 56 5.36 -3.25 12.91
C GLY A 56 5.44 -1.90 12.21
N LEU A 57 5.98 -1.83 10.98
CA LEU A 57 5.98 -0.62 10.16
C LEU A 57 4.68 -0.52 9.34
N ALA A 58 4.29 0.70 8.97
CA ALA A 58 3.13 0.92 8.11
C ALA A 58 3.33 0.29 6.72
N LYS A 59 2.38 -0.54 6.27
CA LYS A 59 2.51 -1.25 4.99
C LYS A 59 2.67 -0.33 3.79
N ALA A 60 1.90 0.76 3.77
CA ALA A 60 1.91 1.70 2.67
C ALA A 60 3.27 2.41 2.56
N GLU A 61 3.88 2.77 3.69
CA GLU A 61 5.21 3.39 3.72
C GLU A 61 6.31 2.42 3.29
N VAL A 62 6.31 1.19 3.80
CA VAL A 62 7.28 0.15 3.37
C VAL A 62 7.17 -0.12 1.88
N MET A 63 5.95 -0.19 1.34
CA MET A 63 5.76 -0.33 -0.10
C MET A 63 6.17 0.93 -0.87
N ALA A 64 5.97 2.12 -0.32
CA ALA A 64 6.39 3.36 -0.99
C ALA A 64 7.91 3.44 -1.12
N GLU A 65 8.64 3.13 -0.06
CA GLU A 65 10.10 3.03 -0.08
C GLU A 65 10.55 2.01 -1.14
N ARG A 66 9.96 0.82 -1.13
CA ARG A 66 10.26 -0.22 -2.12
C ARG A 66 10.01 0.24 -3.56
N ILE A 67 8.92 0.95 -3.84
CA ILE A 67 8.64 1.47 -5.18
C ILE A 67 9.68 2.51 -5.60
N ARG A 68 10.08 3.41 -4.71
CA ARG A 68 11.14 4.40 -4.99
C ARG A 68 12.48 3.74 -5.29
N LEU A 69 12.79 2.60 -4.66
CA LEU A 69 13.98 1.81 -4.99
C LEU A 69 13.90 1.14 -6.36
N ILE A 70 12.70 0.78 -6.84
CA ILE A 70 12.49 0.17 -8.16
C ILE A 70 12.51 1.23 -9.27
N ASN A 71 11.82 2.33 -9.05
CA ASN A 71 11.72 3.45 -9.99
C ASN A 71 11.84 4.77 -9.22
N PRO A 72 13.06 5.36 -9.13
CA PRO A 72 13.29 6.61 -8.41
C PRO A 72 12.52 7.81 -8.97
N GLU A 73 12.11 7.77 -10.23
CA GLU A 73 11.34 8.83 -10.88
C GLU A 73 9.83 8.71 -10.61
N CYS A 74 9.38 7.58 -10.04
CA CYS A 74 7.98 7.38 -9.72
C CYS A 74 7.54 8.28 -8.56
N ARG A 75 6.52 9.11 -8.81
CA ARG A 75 5.85 9.89 -7.75
C ARG A 75 4.99 8.96 -6.91
N VAL A 76 5.41 8.68 -5.68
CA VAL A 76 4.65 7.84 -4.76
C VAL A 76 3.99 8.68 -3.67
N THR A 77 2.66 8.62 -3.62
CA THR A 77 1.84 9.26 -2.59
C THR A 77 1.31 8.20 -1.63
N VAL A 78 1.47 8.43 -0.33
CA VAL A 78 0.89 7.57 0.71
C VAL A 78 -0.29 8.30 1.36
N VAL A 79 -1.41 7.60 1.49
CA VAL A 79 -2.60 8.06 2.19
C VAL A 79 -2.90 7.07 3.30
N ASP A 80 -2.61 7.47 4.53
CA ASP A 80 -2.89 6.70 5.74
C ASP A 80 -4.35 6.90 6.18
N ASP A 81 -5.30 6.39 5.37
CA ASP A 81 -6.74 6.46 5.66
C ASP A 81 -7.50 5.25 5.08
N PHE A 82 -8.68 4.98 5.63
CA PHE A 82 -9.63 4.04 5.03
C PHE A 82 -10.49 4.74 3.98
N VAL A 83 -10.60 4.12 2.81
CA VAL A 83 -11.58 4.57 1.83
C VAL A 83 -12.98 4.17 2.28
N THR A 84 -13.79 5.16 2.61
CA THR A 84 -15.19 5.03 2.99
C THR A 84 -16.11 5.66 1.93
N ARG A 85 -17.43 5.44 2.02
CA ARG A 85 -18.39 6.11 1.12
C ARG A 85 -18.31 7.65 1.19
N LYS A 86 -17.82 8.20 2.30
CA LYS A 86 -17.70 9.65 2.49
C LYS A 86 -16.35 10.18 2.01
N THR A 87 -15.28 9.40 2.18
CA THR A 87 -13.90 9.87 1.95
C THR A 87 -13.37 9.59 0.54
N TRP A 88 -13.94 8.63 -0.19
CA TRP A 88 -13.36 8.17 -1.47
C TRP A 88 -13.20 9.27 -2.53
N ARG A 89 -14.14 10.23 -2.61
CA ARG A 89 -14.05 11.33 -3.59
C ARG A 89 -12.85 12.23 -3.29
N ASN A 90 -12.66 12.54 -2.01
CA ASN A 90 -11.56 13.40 -1.57
C ASN A 90 -10.23 12.69 -1.77
N ILE A 91 -10.13 11.40 -1.41
CA ILE A 91 -8.91 10.61 -1.59
C ILE A 91 -8.50 10.51 -3.07
N LEU A 92 -9.46 10.37 -3.99
CA LEU A 92 -9.16 10.36 -5.43
C LEU A 92 -8.82 11.74 -5.99
N ALA A 93 -9.40 12.81 -5.46
CA ALA A 93 -9.08 14.18 -5.89
C ALA A 93 -7.68 14.63 -5.46
N SER A 94 -7.11 14.01 -4.42
CA SER A 94 -5.78 14.29 -3.88
C SER A 94 -4.65 13.44 -4.46
N ALA A 95 -4.95 12.52 -5.39
CA ALA A 95 -4.02 11.54 -5.97
C ALA A 95 -3.53 11.96 -7.37
#